data_AF-A0A6A4Z4Y3-F1
#
_entry.id   AF-A0A6A4Z4Y3-F1
#
_cell.length_a   1.000
_cell.length_b   1.000
_cell.length_c   1.000
_cell.angle_alpha   90.00
_cell.angle_beta   90.00
_cell.angle_gamma   90.00
#
_symmetry.space_group_name_H-M   'P 1'
#
loop_
_entity.id
_entity.type
_entity.pdbx_description
1 polymer ?
#
loop_
_entity_poly.entity_id
_entity_poly.type
_entity_poly.pdbx_seq_one_letter_code
_entity_poly.pdbx_strand_id
1 'polypeptide(L)'
;MSVQYTDQADFVEKASPLELGDAIPQTVLDEIKEHENMIYWSLFFLEGSVMWAFYSCLSAQDYYASAFPNVKFAFLTTPILTWPLSCGHIIQMWFGLDRSLGNMMRVVIGYTLFAACCIFILVQGQLGMEEYTGATLILLCFGLVGAAHSLTEPAYYNVAALFPDEKFTNAIQVGNVVAGCVNVVAATLIHLAVGGIHDTDYAHSIKLAFYIFMSILLVVCVGAVIVYSRLEKLSCVRYLLDRAA
;
A
#
# COMPACT_ATOMS: atom_id res chain seq x y z
N MET A 1 -47.87 5.46 -54.16
CA MET A 1 -47.91 5.99 -52.78
C MET A 1 -46.93 5.15 -51.97
N SER A 2 -45.67 5.59 -51.93
CA SER A 2 -44.56 4.90 -51.28
C SER A 2 -43.88 5.91 -50.38
N VAL A 3 -44.05 5.75 -49.07
CA VAL A 3 -43.37 6.56 -48.06
C VAL A 3 -41.94 6.07 -47.99
N GLN A 4 -41.00 6.85 -48.54
CA GLN A 4 -39.57 6.69 -48.27
C GLN A 4 -39.27 7.34 -46.92
N TYR A 5 -38.92 6.55 -45.92
CA TYR A 5 -38.25 7.04 -44.72
C TYR A 5 -36.80 7.31 -45.06
N THR A 6 -36.43 8.58 -45.16
CA THR A 6 -35.02 9.01 -45.18
C THR A 6 -34.86 10.05 -44.09
N ASP A 7 -34.45 9.60 -42.90
CA ASP A 7 -33.95 10.47 -41.84
C ASP A 7 -32.97 9.65 -40.98
N GLN A 8 -31.80 9.38 -41.57
CA GLN A 8 -30.56 9.16 -40.82
C GLN A 8 -29.59 10.26 -41.27
N ALA A 9 -29.96 11.50 -40.96
CA ALA A 9 -29.04 12.62 -41.02
C ALA A 9 -28.24 12.65 -39.71
N ASP A 10 -26.98 12.23 -39.81
CA ASP A 10 -25.82 12.78 -39.10
C ASP A 10 -26.09 13.41 -37.72
N PHE A 11 -26.05 12.58 -36.67
CA PHE A 11 -25.55 13.03 -35.38
C PHE A 11 -24.01 13.10 -35.45
N VAL A 12 -23.49 14.06 -36.23
CA VAL A 12 -22.12 14.54 -36.01
C VAL A 12 -22.19 15.40 -34.75
N GLU A 13 -21.97 14.75 -33.62
CA GLU A 13 -21.70 15.41 -32.35
C GLU A 13 -20.48 16.32 -32.57
N LYS A 14 -20.75 17.62 -32.76
CA LYS A 14 -19.73 18.66 -32.77
C LYS A 14 -19.15 18.74 -31.36
N ALA A 15 -18.13 17.93 -31.10
CA ALA A 15 -17.26 18.11 -29.95
C ALA A 15 -16.85 19.60 -29.92
N SER A 16 -17.14 20.25 -28.79
CA SER A 16 -16.81 21.68 -28.67
C SER A 16 -15.28 21.83 -28.69
N PRO A 17 -14.71 22.90 -29.27
CA PRO A 17 -13.27 23.13 -29.25
C PRO A 17 -12.65 23.21 -27.85
N LEU A 18 -13.47 23.29 -26.80
CA LEU A 18 -13.06 23.24 -25.39
C LEU A 18 -12.82 21.81 -24.87
N GLU A 19 -13.40 20.78 -25.49
CA GLU A 19 -13.17 19.37 -25.08
C GLU A 19 -11.91 18.77 -25.72
N LEU A 20 -11.46 19.31 -26.86
CA LEU A 20 -10.22 18.88 -27.52
C LEU A 20 -8.95 19.22 -26.72
N GLY A 21 -9.02 20.18 -25.78
CA GLY A 21 -7.89 20.55 -24.91
C GLY A 21 -7.70 19.63 -23.71
N ASP A 22 -8.74 18.85 -23.34
CA ASP A 22 -8.76 17.99 -22.15
C ASP A 22 -8.78 16.48 -22.48
N ALA A 23 -8.82 16.10 -23.75
CA ALA A 23 -8.73 14.70 -24.14
C ALA A 23 -7.29 14.19 -23.96
N ILE A 24 -7.13 13.00 -23.36
CA ILE A 24 -5.83 12.33 -23.29
C ILE A 24 -5.36 12.03 -24.73
N PRO A 25 -4.13 12.43 -25.13
CA PRO A 25 -3.65 12.18 -26.49
C PRO A 25 -3.68 10.70 -26.85
N GLN A 26 -4.03 10.37 -28.09
CA GLN A 26 -4.13 8.98 -28.54
C GLN A 26 -2.81 8.22 -28.35
N THR A 27 -1.67 8.88 -28.53
CA THR A 27 -0.34 8.30 -28.29
C THR A 27 -0.16 7.82 -26.85
N VAL A 28 -0.69 8.57 -25.88
CA VAL A 28 -0.65 8.20 -24.46
C VAL A 28 -1.63 7.05 -24.19
N LEU A 29 -2.81 7.05 -24.81
CA LEU A 29 -3.78 5.95 -24.69
C LEU A 29 -3.24 4.63 -25.26
N ASP A 30 -2.50 4.69 -26.36
CA ASP A 30 -1.90 3.52 -26.99
C ASP A 30 -0.75 2.97 -26.12
N GLU A 31 0.10 3.84 -25.54
CA GLU A 31 1.13 3.43 -24.57
C GLU A 31 0.52 2.81 -23.30
N ILE A 32 -0.61 3.32 -22.81
CA ILE A 32 -1.31 2.74 -21.65
C ILE A 32 -1.76 1.31 -21.97
N LYS A 33 -2.28 1.06 -23.17
CA LYS A 33 -2.67 -0.28 -23.62
C LYS A 33 -1.45 -1.20 -23.79
N GLU A 34 -0.36 -0.68 -24.33
CA GLU A 34 0.88 -1.44 -24.48
C GLU A 34 1.46 -1.90 -23.13
N HIS A 35 1.47 -1.01 -22.14
CA HIS A 35 2.00 -1.28 -20.81
C HIS A 35 0.95 -1.68 -19.77
N GLU A 36 -0.26 -2.01 -20.21
CA GLU A 36 -1.43 -2.26 -19.35
C GLU A 36 -1.13 -3.25 -18.23
N ASN A 37 -0.59 -4.41 -18.57
CA ASN A 37 -0.26 -5.46 -17.60
C ASN A 37 0.76 -4.98 -16.58
N MET A 38 1.78 -4.23 -17.02
CA MET A 38 2.80 -3.70 -16.11
C MET A 38 2.19 -2.71 -15.13
N ILE A 39 1.33 -1.81 -15.60
CA ILE A 39 0.64 -0.81 -14.76
C ILE A 39 -0.27 -1.53 -13.75
N TYR A 40 -1.09 -2.48 -14.22
CA TYR A 40 -2.00 -3.25 -13.38
C TYR A 40 -1.26 -3.98 -12.26
N TRP A 41 -0.26 -4.78 -12.60
CA TRP A 41 0.51 -5.55 -11.61
C TRP A 41 1.33 -4.65 -10.68
N SER A 42 1.78 -3.49 -11.15
CA SER A 42 2.46 -2.50 -10.31
C SER A 42 1.52 -1.94 -9.25
N LEU A 43 0.34 -1.46 -9.64
CA LEU A 43 -0.66 -0.92 -8.70
C LEU A 43 -1.15 -1.98 -7.71
N PHE A 44 -1.41 -3.19 -8.19
CA PHE A 44 -1.75 -4.35 -7.36
C PHE A 44 -0.66 -4.62 -6.30
N PHE A 45 0.60 -4.68 -6.71
CA PHE A 45 1.71 -4.97 -5.79
C PHE A 45 1.96 -3.81 -4.81
N LEU A 46 1.87 -2.57 -5.28
CA LEU A 46 2.07 -1.38 -4.45
C LEU A 46 1.05 -1.33 -3.31
N GLU A 47 -0.23 -1.50 -3.63
CA GLU A 47 -1.27 -1.57 -2.60
C GLU A 47 -1.06 -2.76 -1.67
N GLY A 48 -0.80 -3.93 -2.24
CA GLY A 48 -0.57 -5.13 -1.45
C GLY A 48 0.61 -5.00 -0.48
N SER A 49 1.65 -4.26 -0.87
CA SER A 49 2.82 -4.02 -0.02
C SER A 49 2.57 -3.02 1.13
N VAL A 50 1.72 -2.02 0.94
CA VAL A 50 1.28 -1.12 2.03
C VAL A 50 0.44 -1.90 3.05
N MET A 51 -0.47 -2.73 2.55
CA MET A 51 -1.29 -3.59 3.39
C MET A 51 -0.45 -4.65 4.10
N TRP A 52 0.60 -5.18 3.46
CA TRP A 52 1.56 -6.06 4.13
C TRP A 52 2.20 -5.41 5.35
N ALA A 53 2.64 -4.14 5.25
CA ALA A 53 3.21 -3.42 6.37
C ALA A 53 2.21 -3.24 7.52
N PHE A 54 0.96 -2.92 7.19
CA PHE A 54 -0.13 -2.82 8.15
C PHE A 54 -0.41 -4.16 8.85
N TYR A 55 -0.59 -5.24 8.08
CA TYR A 55 -0.86 -6.56 8.62
C TYR A 55 0.32 -7.16 9.37
N SER A 56 1.56 -6.78 9.04
CA SER A 56 2.75 -7.22 9.80
C SER A 56 2.74 -6.75 11.25
N CYS A 57 2.19 -5.56 11.50
CA CYS A 57 1.98 -5.07 12.87
C CYS A 57 0.92 -5.90 13.61
N LEU A 58 -0.10 -6.38 12.88
CA LEU A 58 -1.21 -7.15 13.44
C LEU A 58 -0.88 -8.63 13.63
N SER A 59 -0.16 -9.28 12.72
CA SER A 59 0.05 -10.73 12.75
C SER A 59 1.06 -11.21 13.79
N ALA A 60 1.89 -10.33 14.32
CA ALA A 60 2.90 -10.67 15.32
C ALA A 60 2.37 -10.68 16.78
N GLN A 61 1.04 -10.82 17.00
CA GLN A 61 0.46 -10.77 18.34
C GLN A 61 1.04 -11.82 19.30
N ASP A 62 1.30 -13.04 18.83
CA ASP A 62 1.86 -14.10 19.68
C ASP A 62 3.24 -13.74 20.21
N TYR A 63 4.06 -13.10 19.38
CA TYR A 63 5.34 -12.55 19.80
C TYR A 63 5.17 -11.45 20.85
N TYR A 64 4.28 -10.47 20.60
CA TYR A 64 4.09 -9.36 21.54
C TYR A 64 3.49 -9.82 22.87
N ALA A 65 2.56 -10.77 22.86
CA ALA A 65 1.99 -11.36 24.06
C ALA A 65 3.04 -12.12 24.89
N SER A 66 3.98 -12.79 24.21
CA SER A 66 5.09 -13.48 24.88
C SER A 66 6.16 -12.51 25.39
N ALA A 67 6.45 -11.43 24.66
CA ALA A 67 7.51 -10.49 25.01
C ALA A 67 7.08 -9.43 26.03
N PHE A 68 5.79 -9.08 26.06
CA PHE A 68 5.23 -8.01 26.92
C PHE A 68 3.92 -8.45 27.59
N PRO A 69 3.97 -9.43 28.51
CA PRO A 69 2.78 -10.06 29.09
C PRO A 69 1.88 -9.09 29.87
N ASN A 70 2.43 -8.00 30.41
CA ASN A 70 1.67 -6.99 31.17
C ASN A 70 1.05 -5.90 30.28
N VAL A 71 1.39 -5.87 28.99
CA VAL A 71 0.88 -4.89 28.03
C VAL A 71 -0.18 -5.53 27.15
N LYS A 72 -1.37 -4.92 27.07
CA LYS A 72 -2.48 -5.42 26.26
C LYS A 72 -2.30 -5.10 24.77
N PHE A 73 -1.30 -5.69 24.13
CA PHE A 73 -0.95 -5.45 22.73
C PHE A 73 -2.12 -5.70 21.77
N ALA A 74 -2.87 -6.78 21.94
CA ALA A 74 -4.03 -7.07 21.08
C ALA A 74 -5.09 -5.95 21.10
N PHE A 75 -5.28 -5.29 22.25
CA PHE A 75 -6.19 -4.16 22.37
C PHE A 75 -5.59 -2.86 21.87
N LEU A 76 -4.30 -2.60 22.15
CA LEU A 76 -3.63 -1.33 21.84
C LEU A 76 -3.21 -1.22 20.37
N THR A 77 -2.86 -2.33 19.72
CA THR A 77 -2.37 -2.35 18.33
C THR A 77 -3.41 -1.72 17.39
N THR A 78 -4.66 -2.16 17.46
CA THR A 78 -5.72 -1.69 16.57
C THR A 78 -5.96 -0.17 16.65
N PRO A 79 -6.24 0.45 17.82
CA PRO A 79 -6.45 1.89 17.89
C PRO A 79 -5.17 2.68 17.58
N ILE A 80 -4.00 2.22 18.03
CA ILE A 80 -2.75 2.95 17.79
C ILE A 80 -2.34 2.90 16.32
N LEU A 81 -2.69 1.84 15.58
CA LEU A 81 -2.44 1.72 14.15
C LEU A 81 -3.51 2.45 13.32
N THR A 82 -4.80 2.30 13.67
CA THR A 82 -5.92 2.80 12.85
C THR A 82 -6.22 4.28 13.08
N TRP A 83 -6.02 4.82 14.29
CA TRP A 83 -6.32 6.23 14.57
C TRP A 83 -5.39 7.19 13.81
N PRO A 84 -4.06 7.00 13.80
CA PRO A 84 -3.16 7.82 12.99
C PRO A 84 -3.43 7.68 11.50
N LEU A 85 -3.78 6.48 11.03
CA LEU A 85 -4.23 6.26 9.66
C LEU A 85 -5.44 7.13 9.33
N SER A 86 -6.50 7.02 10.14
CA SER A 86 -7.78 7.72 9.93
C SER A 86 -7.61 9.24 10.01
N CYS A 87 -6.90 9.74 11.02
CA CYS A 87 -6.55 11.14 11.14
C CYS A 87 -5.71 11.62 9.95
N GLY A 88 -4.77 10.81 9.49
CA GLY A 88 -3.95 11.12 8.32
C GLY A 88 -4.78 11.31 7.05
N HIS A 89 -5.73 10.42 6.77
CA HIS A 89 -6.66 10.59 5.64
C HIS A 89 -7.52 11.86 5.77
N ILE A 90 -8.04 12.15 6.97
CA ILE A 90 -8.85 13.37 7.22
C ILE A 90 -8.01 14.63 7.00
N ILE A 91 -6.78 14.67 7.53
CA ILE A 91 -5.87 15.81 7.37
C ILE A 91 -5.54 16.02 5.90
N GLN A 92 -5.24 14.94 5.17
CA GLN A 92 -4.97 15.05 3.73
C GLN A 92 -6.16 15.60 2.96
N MET A 93 -7.37 15.10 3.26
CA MET A 93 -8.61 15.57 2.64
C MET A 93 -8.90 17.05 2.93
N TRP A 94 -8.66 17.53 4.15
CA TRP A 94 -8.98 18.90 4.56
C TRP A 94 -7.93 19.94 4.15
N PHE A 95 -6.65 19.58 4.23
CA PHE A 95 -5.56 20.52 3.92
C PHE A 95 -5.07 20.44 2.48
N GLY A 96 -5.62 19.52 1.67
CA GLY A 96 -5.16 19.32 0.29
C GLY A 96 -3.70 18.91 0.23
N LEU A 97 -3.23 18.13 1.22
CA LEU A 97 -1.83 17.71 1.32
C LEU A 97 -1.44 16.82 0.12
N ASP A 98 -2.45 16.18 -0.50
CA ASP A 98 -2.38 15.45 -1.76
C ASP A 98 -1.93 16.32 -2.94
N ARG A 99 -2.30 17.61 -2.96
CA ARG A 99 -1.83 18.60 -3.95
C ARG A 99 -0.45 19.17 -3.64
N SER A 100 -0.10 19.28 -2.36
CA SER A 100 1.16 19.92 -1.95
C SER A 100 2.36 18.98 -1.96
N LEU A 101 2.17 17.68 -1.74
CA LEU A 101 3.23 16.68 -1.70
C LEU A 101 3.11 15.77 -2.93
N GLY A 102 4.09 15.83 -3.84
CA GLY A 102 4.11 14.97 -5.02
C GLY A 102 4.05 13.48 -4.66
N ASN A 103 3.35 12.68 -5.49
CA ASN A 103 3.08 11.27 -5.22
C ASN A 103 4.36 10.45 -4.95
N MET A 104 5.44 10.70 -5.68
CA MET A 104 6.73 10.01 -5.47
C MET A 104 7.33 10.31 -4.08
N MET A 105 7.26 11.56 -3.62
CA MET A 105 7.77 11.92 -2.31
C MET A 105 6.97 11.24 -1.19
N ARG A 106 5.65 11.14 -1.34
CA ARG A 106 4.77 10.43 -0.40
C ARG A 106 5.14 8.95 -0.30
N VAL A 107 5.38 8.29 -1.44
CA VAL A 107 5.80 6.88 -1.50
C VAL A 107 7.16 6.67 -0.84
N VAL A 108 8.16 7.49 -1.17
CA VAL A 108 9.50 7.36 -0.60
C VAL A 108 9.48 7.59 0.91
N ILE A 109 8.79 8.62 1.39
CA ILE A 109 8.65 8.89 2.84
C ILE A 109 7.97 7.70 3.53
N GLY A 110 6.86 7.21 2.97
CA GLY A 110 6.10 6.10 3.54
C GLY A 110 6.91 4.82 3.68
N TYR A 111 7.56 4.34 2.61
CA TYR A 111 8.38 3.13 2.71
C TYR A 111 9.65 3.30 3.54
N THR A 112 10.22 4.51 3.57
CA THR A 112 11.34 4.80 4.47
C THR A 112 10.89 4.68 5.93
N LEU A 113 9.69 5.20 6.26
CA LEU A 113 9.10 5.05 7.60
C LEU A 113 8.75 3.60 7.91
N PHE A 114 8.18 2.84 6.97
CA PHE A 114 7.91 1.41 7.16
C PHE A 114 9.21 0.63 7.44
N ALA A 115 10.25 0.85 6.64
CA ALA A 115 11.53 0.18 6.81
C ALA A 115 12.20 0.57 8.13
N ALA A 116 12.20 1.86 8.49
CA ALA A 116 12.77 2.34 9.75
C ALA A 116 12.03 1.76 10.96
N CYS A 117 10.68 1.78 10.95
CA CYS A 117 9.86 1.17 12.01
C CYS A 117 10.13 -0.34 12.13
N CYS A 118 10.20 -1.04 11.00
CA CYS A 118 10.54 -2.46 10.97
C CYS A 118 11.92 -2.73 11.61
N ILE A 119 12.94 -1.95 11.25
CA ILE A 119 14.29 -2.06 11.84
C ILE A 119 14.25 -1.79 13.35
N PHE A 120 13.55 -0.75 13.81
CA PHE A 120 13.43 -0.45 15.24
C PHE A 120 12.75 -1.60 16.01
N ILE A 121 11.68 -2.17 15.45
CA ILE A 121 10.98 -3.32 16.02
C ILE A 121 11.93 -4.53 16.12
N LEU A 122 12.72 -4.82 15.07
CA LEU A 122 13.69 -5.91 15.06
C LEU A 122 14.84 -5.70 16.07
N VAL A 123 15.39 -4.49 16.14
CA VAL A 123 16.51 -4.15 17.03
C VAL A 123 16.08 -4.16 18.49
N GLN A 124 14.89 -3.63 18.79
CA GLN A 124 14.32 -3.65 20.15
C GLN A 124 14.24 -5.08 20.70
N GLY A 125 13.85 -6.05 19.86
CA GLY A 125 13.75 -7.46 20.26
C GLY A 125 15.10 -8.13 20.60
N GLN A 126 16.22 -7.48 20.31
CA GLN A 126 17.59 -7.94 20.63
C GLN A 126 18.21 -7.18 21.81
N LEU A 127 17.84 -5.92 22.02
CA LEU A 127 18.44 -5.05 23.03
C LEU A 127 18.03 -5.37 24.48
N GLY A 128 17.10 -6.31 24.69
CA GLY A 128 16.66 -6.70 26.04
C GLY A 128 16.11 -5.54 26.85
N MET A 129 15.43 -4.59 26.18
CA MET A 129 14.88 -3.40 26.81
C MET A 129 13.84 -3.76 27.88
N GLU A 130 13.67 -2.87 28.87
CA GLU A 130 12.60 -2.99 29.85
C GLU A 130 11.23 -3.10 29.17
N GLU A 131 10.36 -3.96 29.71
CA GLU A 131 9.08 -4.34 29.11
C GLU A 131 8.26 -3.12 28.63
N TYR A 132 8.04 -2.14 29.51
CA TYR A 132 7.25 -0.95 29.18
C TYR A 132 7.91 -0.04 28.15
N THR A 133 9.24 0.10 28.21
CA THR A 133 9.98 0.93 27.26
C THR A 133 9.99 0.29 25.87
N GLY A 134 10.25 -1.02 25.80
CA GLY A 134 10.20 -1.79 24.55
C GLY A 134 8.80 -1.77 23.94
N ALA A 135 7.77 -1.99 24.76
CA ALA A 135 6.39 -1.97 24.31
C ALA A 135 5.99 -0.59 23.77
N THR A 136 6.36 0.49 24.47
CA THR A 136 6.06 1.86 24.02
C THR A 136 6.73 2.16 22.69
N LEU A 137 7.97 1.72 22.47
CA LEU A 137 8.67 1.91 21.21
C LEU A 137 7.97 1.19 20.04
N ILE A 138 7.55 -0.06 20.23
CA ILE A 138 6.81 -0.82 19.21
C ILE A 138 5.47 -0.14 18.90
N LEU A 139 4.72 0.27 19.92
CA LEU A 139 3.44 0.96 19.73
C LEU A 139 3.61 2.30 19.02
N LEU A 140 4.69 3.03 19.31
CA LEU A 140 5.04 4.24 18.56
C LEU A 140 5.32 3.91 17.08
N CYS A 141 6.05 2.83 16.82
CA CYS A 141 6.28 2.34 15.45
C CYS A 141 4.96 1.99 14.75
N PHE A 142 3.99 1.38 15.43
CA PHE A 142 2.67 1.12 14.85
C PHE A 142 1.94 2.41 14.49
N GLY A 143 1.97 3.41 15.36
CA GLY A 143 1.37 4.70 15.06
C GLY A 143 2.02 5.37 13.83
N LEU A 144 3.34 5.27 13.72
CA LEU A 144 4.07 5.76 12.54
C LEU A 144 3.77 4.96 11.27
N VAL A 145 3.62 3.63 11.35
CA VAL A 145 3.17 2.81 10.22
C VAL A 145 1.76 3.21 9.79
N GLY A 146 0.83 3.42 10.73
CA GLY A 146 -0.51 3.91 10.41
C GLY A 146 -0.50 5.28 9.72
N ALA A 147 0.31 6.21 10.23
CA ALA A 147 0.48 7.52 9.61
C ALA A 147 1.13 7.42 8.22
N ALA A 148 2.17 6.61 8.05
CA ALA A 148 2.85 6.39 6.77
C ALA A 148 1.92 5.72 5.74
N HIS A 149 1.07 4.79 6.17
CA HIS A 149 0.04 4.18 5.35
C HIS A 149 -0.91 5.24 4.77
N SER A 150 -1.38 6.17 5.61
CA SER A 150 -2.24 7.26 5.13
C SER A 150 -1.55 8.13 4.08
N LEU A 151 -0.22 8.21 4.07
CA LEU A 151 0.53 8.94 3.04
C LEU A 151 0.66 8.15 1.73
N THR A 152 0.85 6.83 1.80
CA THR A 152 1.12 6.00 0.62
C THR A 152 -0.13 5.54 -0.12
N GLU A 153 -1.13 5.02 0.59
CA GLU A 153 -2.33 4.41 -0.02
C GLU A 153 -3.07 5.43 -0.93
N PRO A 154 -3.38 6.66 -0.47
CA PRO A 154 -4.08 7.60 -1.35
C PRO A 154 -3.25 8.05 -2.54
N ALA A 155 -1.91 7.99 -2.47
CA ALA A 155 -1.07 8.28 -3.62
C ALA A 155 -1.31 7.27 -4.76
N TYR A 156 -1.56 5.99 -4.43
CA TYR A 156 -1.87 4.97 -5.43
C TYR A 156 -3.25 5.13 -6.01
N TYR A 157 -4.25 5.39 -5.18
CA TYR A 157 -5.60 5.70 -5.66
C TYR A 157 -5.61 6.95 -6.54
N ASN A 158 -4.82 7.97 -6.20
CA ASN A 158 -4.64 9.15 -7.04
C ASN A 158 -4.03 8.79 -8.39
N VAL A 159 -2.97 7.98 -8.44
CA VAL A 159 -2.37 7.52 -9.71
C VAL A 159 -3.36 6.67 -10.51
N ALA A 160 -4.08 5.75 -9.87
CA ALA A 160 -5.06 4.90 -10.54
C ALA A 160 -6.23 5.70 -11.15
N ALA A 161 -6.70 6.75 -10.45
CA ALA A 161 -7.78 7.62 -10.90
C ALA A 161 -7.44 8.46 -12.14
N LEU A 162 -6.15 8.60 -12.49
CA LEU A 162 -5.73 9.30 -13.70
C LEU A 162 -5.91 8.47 -14.97
N PHE A 163 -6.02 7.14 -14.83
CA PHE A 163 -6.25 6.28 -15.97
C PHE A 163 -7.74 6.25 -16.33
N PRO A 164 -8.08 6.19 -17.63
CA PRO A 164 -9.46 6.18 -18.08
C PRO A 164 -10.20 4.85 -17.81
N ASP A 165 -9.49 3.80 -17.38
CA ASP A 165 -10.02 2.46 -17.20
C ASP A 165 -10.12 2.10 -15.71
N GLU A 166 -11.31 1.74 -15.25
CA GLU A 166 -11.61 1.37 -13.86
C GLU A 166 -10.82 0.14 -13.39
N LYS A 167 -10.28 -0.68 -14.31
CA LYS A 167 -9.46 -1.85 -13.97
C LYS A 167 -8.26 -1.51 -13.10
N PHE A 168 -7.70 -0.30 -13.20
CA PHE A 168 -6.52 0.10 -12.43
C PHE A 168 -6.86 0.39 -10.97
N THR A 169 -8.03 0.99 -10.70
CA THR A 169 -8.57 1.11 -9.34
C THR A 169 -8.96 -0.26 -8.79
N ASN A 170 -9.50 -1.14 -9.63
CA ASN A 170 -9.80 -2.52 -9.25
C ASN A 170 -8.50 -3.29 -8.88
N ALA A 171 -7.40 -3.08 -9.60
CA ALA A 171 -6.10 -3.69 -9.29
C ALA A 171 -5.65 -3.39 -7.86
N ILE A 172 -5.82 -2.14 -7.40
CA ILE A 172 -5.54 -1.72 -6.03
C ILE A 172 -6.42 -2.51 -5.05
N GLN A 173 -7.74 -2.51 -5.26
CA GLN A 173 -8.67 -3.22 -4.36
C GLN A 173 -8.37 -4.72 -4.26
N VAL A 174 -8.05 -5.37 -5.39
CA VAL A 174 -7.65 -6.78 -5.41
C VAL A 174 -6.32 -6.96 -4.66
N GLY A 175 -5.38 -6.03 -4.81
CA GLY A 175 -4.12 -5.99 -4.06
C GLY A 175 -4.31 -5.98 -2.55
N ASN A 176 -5.24 -5.14 -2.06
CA ASN A 176 -5.58 -5.06 -0.65
C ASN A 176 -6.09 -6.42 -0.11
N VAL A 177 -7.10 -7.01 -0.76
CA VAL A 177 -7.67 -8.30 -0.33
C VAL A 177 -6.63 -9.42 -0.38
N VAL A 178 -5.85 -9.49 -1.46
CA VAL A 178 -4.83 -10.54 -1.62
C VAL A 178 -3.72 -10.38 -0.58
N ALA A 179 -3.33 -9.16 -0.21
CA ALA A 179 -2.34 -8.96 0.84
C ALA A 179 -2.77 -9.56 2.18
N GLY A 180 -4.03 -9.41 2.58
CA GLY A 180 -4.55 -10.07 3.78
C GLY A 180 -4.43 -11.60 3.72
N CYS A 181 -4.81 -12.20 2.59
CA CYS A 181 -4.69 -13.63 2.37
C CYS A 181 -3.23 -14.11 2.40
N VAL A 182 -2.35 -13.47 1.63
CA VAL A 182 -0.93 -13.87 1.56
C VAL A 182 -0.25 -13.67 2.91
N ASN A 183 -0.58 -12.60 3.64
CA ASN A 183 -0.03 -12.34 4.95
C ASN A 183 -0.38 -13.46 5.96
N VAL A 184 -1.65 -13.86 6.04
CA VAL A 184 -2.09 -14.97 6.94
C VAL A 184 -1.43 -16.29 6.53
N VAL A 185 -1.42 -16.60 5.22
CA VAL A 185 -0.81 -17.84 4.72
C VAL A 185 0.70 -17.85 4.98
N ALA A 186 1.40 -16.76 4.70
CA ALA A 186 2.84 -16.64 4.94
C ALA A 186 3.18 -16.78 6.42
N ALA A 187 2.47 -16.07 7.31
CA ALA A 187 2.66 -16.20 8.75
C ALA A 187 2.47 -17.67 9.19
N THR A 188 1.37 -18.31 8.76
CA THR A 188 1.08 -19.72 9.08
C THR A 188 2.17 -20.67 8.59
N LEU A 189 2.63 -20.52 7.34
CA LEU A 189 3.68 -21.35 6.76
C LEU A 189 5.02 -21.15 7.47
N ILE A 190 5.36 -19.92 7.85
CA ILE A 190 6.60 -19.62 8.59
C ILE A 190 6.53 -20.23 9.99
N HIS A 191 5.41 -20.07 10.70
CA HIS A 191 5.22 -20.71 12.01
C HIS A 191 5.35 -22.24 11.92
N LEU A 192 4.74 -22.86 10.91
CA LEU A 192 4.83 -24.30 10.69
C LEU A 192 6.25 -24.75 10.31
N ALA A 193 6.97 -23.96 9.51
CA ALA A 193 8.35 -24.27 9.10
C ALA A 193 9.35 -24.15 10.25
N VAL A 194 9.12 -23.22 11.18
CA VAL A 194 10.03 -22.95 12.31
C VAL A 194 9.75 -23.85 13.52
N GLY A 195 8.51 -23.92 14.00
CA GLY A 195 8.17 -24.66 15.21
C GLY A 195 7.76 -26.13 14.96
N GLY A 196 7.29 -26.45 13.75
CA GLY A 196 6.78 -27.79 13.43
C GLY A 196 5.57 -28.20 14.28
N ILE A 197 5.17 -29.47 14.18
CA ILE A 197 4.02 -30.04 14.93
C ILE A 197 4.43 -30.46 16.36
N HIS A 198 5.73 -30.63 16.61
CA HIS A 198 6.30 -31.06 17.89
C HIS A 198 7.33 -30.04 18.38
N ASP A 199 6.89 -28.81 18.60
CA ASP A 199 7.78 -27.76 19.07
C ASP A 199 8.21 -28.02 20.52
N THR A 200 9.52 -28.07 20.75
CA THR A 200 10.11 -28.28 22.08
C THR A 200 10.57 -26.96 22.72
N ASP A 201 10.67 -25.87 21.94
CA ASP A 201 11.03 -24.52 22.40
C ASP A 201 10.15 -23.47 21.70
N TYR A 202 8.90 -23.40 22.15
CA TYR A 202 7.87 -22.52 21.61
C TYR A 202 8.26 -21.04 21.60
N ALA A 203 8.98 -20.58 22.64
CA ALA A 203 9.38 -19.19 22.76
C ALA A 203 10.46 -18.81 21.72
N HIS A 204 11.42 -19.71 21.48
CA HIS A 204 12.41 -19.52 20.42
C HIS A 204 11.77 -19.52 19.03
N SER A 205 10.87 -20.48 18.78
CA SER A 205 10.20 -20.64 17.49
C SER A 205 9.34 -19.43 17.10
N ILE A 206 8.54 -18.89 18.04
CA ILE A 206 7.78 -17.65 17.81
C ILE A 206 8.71 -16.49 17.49
N LYS A 207 9.79 -16.33 18.27
CA LYS A 207 10.73 -15.25 18.06
C LYS A 207 11.33 -15.35 16.65
N LEU A 208 11.83 -16.52 16.25
CA LEU A 208 12.42 -16.71 14.93
C LEU A 208 11.42 -16.49 13.78
N ALA A 209 10.19 -17.01 13.91
CA ALA A 209 9.12 -16.78 12.93
C ALA A 209 8.84 -15.27 12.74
N PHE A 210 8.78 -14.52 13.84
CA PHE A 210 8.64 -13.07 13.83
C PHE A 210 9.79 -12.37 13.09
N TYR A 211 11.06 -12.72 13.37
CA TYR A 211 12.21 -12.12 12.69
C TYR A 211 12.20 -12.38 11.18
N ILE A 212 11.87 -13.61 10.76
CA ILE A 212 11.77 -13.96 9.33
C ILE A 212 10.66 -13.14 8.67
N PHE A 213 9.48 -13.09 9.30
CA PHE A 213 8.32 -12.39 8.78
C PHE A 213 8.57 -10.88 8.60
N MET A 214 9.13 -10.24 9.62
CA MET A 214 9.51 -8.81 9.57
C MET A 214 10.66 -8.54 8.59
N SER A 215 11.57 -9.49 8.39
CA SER A 215 12.64 -9.35 7.39
C SER A 215 12.07 -9.39 5.95
N ILE A 216 11.04 -10.20 5.70
CA ILE A 216 10.32 -10.20 4.41
C ILE A 216 9.69 -8.83 4.15
N LEU A 217 9.12 -8.17 5.16
CA LEU A 217 8.58 -6.82 5.02
C LEU A 217 9.65 -5.82 4.52
N LEU A 218 10.91 -5.90 4.97
CA LEU A 218 11.97 -5.03 4.46
C LEU A 218 12.22 -5.24 2.95
N VAL A 219 12.22 -6.50 2.50
CA VAL A 219 12.36 -6.83 1.07
C VAL A 219 11.17 -6.29 0.28
N VAL A 220 9.95 -6.42 0.81
CA VAL A 220 8.72 -5.87 0.21
C VAL A 220 8.80 -4.34 0.09
N CYS A 221 9.31 -3.64 1.12
CA CYS A 221 9.47 -2.18 1.08
C CYS A 221 10.43 -1.74 -0.04
N VAL A 222 11.57 -2.40 -0.17
CA VAL A 222 12.53 -2.12 -1.26
C VAL A 222 11.89 -2.40 -2.63
N GLY A 223 11.20 -3.54 -2.76
CA GLY A 223 10.48 -3.91 -3.97
C GLY A 223 9.47 -2.85 -4.39
N ALA A 224 8.72 -2.31 -3.43
CA ALA A 224 7.69 -1.31 -3.71
C ALA A 224 8.27 0.01 -4.23
N VAL A 225 9.36 0.51 -3.63
CA VAL A 225 10.06 1.70 -4.13
C VAL A 225 10.57 1.48 -5.55
N ILE A 226 11.11 0.29 -5.85
CA ILE A 226 11.59 -0.05 -7.20
C ILE A 226 10.41 -0.11 -8.20
N VAL A 227 9.30 -0.74 -7.83
CA VAL A 227 8.11 -0.88 -8.67
C VAL A 227 7.51 0.50 -8.96
N TYR A 228 7.35 1.35 -7.96
CA TYR A 228 6.84 2.71 -8.15
C TYR A 228 7.80 3.54 -9.04
N SER A 229 9.11 3.45 -8.80
CA SER A 229 10.11 4.13 -9.63
C SER A 229 10.10 3.66 -11.08
N ARG A 230 9.69 2.41 -11.35
CA ARG A 230 9.50 1.91 -12.72
C ARG A 230 8.19 2.37 -13.33
N LEU A 231 7.13 2.45 -12.53
CA LEU A 231 5.82 2.95 -12.96
C LEU A 231 5.91 4.41 -13.40
N GLU A 232 6.57 5.27 -12.61
CA GLU A 232 6.73 6.70 -12.93
C GLU A 232 7.63 6.96 -14.15
N LYS A 233 8.52 6.01 -14.49
CA LYS A 233 9.39 6.14 -15.68
C LYS A 233 8.65 5.94 -17.00
N LEU A 234 7.43 5.40 -16.98
CA LEU A 234 6.60 5.28 -18.17
C LEU A 234 6.13 6.68 -18.60
N SER A 235 6.37 7.04 -19.86
CA SER A 235 6.02 8.35 -20.42
C SER A 235 4.53 8.65 -20.25
N CYS A 236 3.66 7.67 -20.48
CA CYS A 236 2.22 7.79 -20.27
C CYS A 236 1.84 8.12 -18.82
N VAL A 237 2.45 7.45 -17.83
CA VAL A 237 2.18 7.70 -16.41
C VAL A 237 2.70 9.07 -16.00
N ARG A 238 3.92 9.42 -16.42
CA ARG A 238 4.50 10.73 -16.14
C ARG A 238 3.69 11.86 -16.75
N TYR A 239 3.23 11.71 -17.99
CA TYR A 239 2.34 12.68 -18.62
C TYR A 239 1.05 12.88 -17.82
N LEU A 240 0.43 11.80 -17.36
CA LEU A 240 -0.78 11.87 -16.54
C LEU A 240 -0.52 12.56 -15.19
N LEU A 241 0.61 12.26 -14.54
CA LEU A 241 1.02 12.89 -13.30
C LEU A 241 1.33 14.39 -13.48
N ASP A 242 2.07 14.75 -14.52
CA ASP A 242 2.43 16.15 -14.83
C ASP A 242 1.18 16.97 -15.20
N ARG A 243 0.18 16.35 -15.82
CA ARG A 243 -1.12 16.98 -16.11
C ARG A 243 -1.97 17.21 -14.86
N ALA A 244 -1.81 16.37 -13.84
CA ALA A 244 -2.62 16.42 -12.62
C ALA A 244 -2.01 17.28 -11.50
N ALA A 245 -0.73 17.67 -11.64
CA ALA A 245 0.01 18.53 -10.71
C ALA A 245 -0.34 20.02 -10.90
#